data_AF-A0A378I5D8-F1
#
_entry.id   AF-A0A378I5D8-F1
#
_cell.length_a   1.000
_cell.length_b   1.000
_cell.length_c   1.000
_cell.angle_alpha   90.00
_cell.angle_beta   90.00
_cell.angle_gamma   90.00
#
_symmetry.space_group_name_H-M   'P 1'
#
loop_
_entity.id
_entity.type
_entity.pdbx_description
1 polymer ?
#
loop_
_entity_poly.entity_id
_entity_poly.type
_entity_poly.pdbx_seq_one_letter_code
_entity_poly.pdbx_strand_id
1 'polypeptide(L)'
;MTTAIAWLVLRIVFAGFFLYPIYGFLQNWAAAKQTALLLYPRYGDFQAILMIIVMIVISISILFGIYGHIGGLIALIYCLLGIRVHLALAHQLNTAQLSNQATAADQAVLTEAAAIGSVGHVTSAQKNLVIAAISFFFMLLGTGPFSMTG
;
A
#
# COMPACT_ATOMS: atom_id res chain seq x y z
N MET A 1 26.13 9.19 17.06
CA MET A 1 26.11 8.10 16.04
C MET A 1 24.88 7.22 16.15
N THR A 2 24.51 6.73 17.33
CA THR A 2 23.32 5.88 17.55
C THR A 2 22.03 6.46 16.97
N THR A 3 21.77 7.76 17.17
CA THR A 3 20.59 8.45 16.62
C THR A 3 20.55 8.43 15.09
N ALA A 4 21.70 8.64 14.43
CA ALA A 4 21.79 8.63 12.96
C ALA A 4 21.55 7.22 12.40
N ILE A 5 22.07 6.19 13.08
CA ILE A 5 21.82 4.78 12.74
C ILE A 5 20.33 4.45 12.90
N ALA A 6 19.69 4.90 13.98
CA ALA A 6 18.26 4.67 14.21
C ALA A 6 17.40 5.29 13.09
N TRP A 7 17.71 6.52 12.67
CA TRP A 7 17.03 7.17 11.54
C TRP A 7 17.28 6.44 10.22
N LEU A 8 18.50 5.98 9.96
CA LEU A 8 18.82 5.22 8.76
C LEU A 8 18.04 3.90 8.72
N VAL A 9 18.00 3.15 9.82
CA VAL A 9 17.21 1.91 9.94
C VAL A 9 15.74 2.19 9.68
N LEU A 10 15.19 3.23 10.30
CA LEU A 10 13.80 3.62 10.11
C LEU A 10 13.50 3.95 8.64
N ARG A 11 14.37 4.70 7.96
CA ARG A 11 14.23 5.03 6.53
C ARG A 11 14.29 3.79 5.64
N ILE A 12 15.22 2.87 5.90
CA ILE A 12 15.38 1.61 5.14
C ILE A 12 14.12 0.75 5.28
N VAL A 13 13.67 0.53 6.52
CA VAL A 13 12.47 -0.28 6.79
C VAL A 13 11.25 0.36 6.15
N PHE A 14 11.09 1.68 6.29
CA PHE A 14 9.98 2.41 5.72
C PHE A 14 9.96 2.33 4.18
N ALA A 15 11.08 2.60 3.52
CA ALA A 15 11.19 2.45 2.06
C ALA A 15 10.90 1.00 1.62
N GLY A 16 11.35 0.01 2.41
CA GLY A 16 11.05 -1.40 2.19
C GLY A 16 9.56 -1.71 2.09
N PHE A 17 8.70 -1.06 2.90
CA PHE A 17 7.24 -1.25 2.81
C PHE A 17 6.62 -0.82 1.49
N PHE A 18 7.26 0.10 0.75
CA PHE A 18 6.82 0.55 -0.57
C PHE A 18 7.54 -0.17 -1.71
N LEU A 19 8.80 -0.59 -1.54
CA LEU A 19 9.52 -1.33 -2.58
C LEU A 19 9.09 -2.79 -2.68
N TYR A 20 8.87 -3.46 -1.54
CA TYR A 20 8.55 -4.89 -1.52
C TYR A 20 7.30 -5.26 -2.33
N PRO A 21 6.16 -4.53 -2.25
CA PRO A 21 4.96 -4.89 -2.99
C PRO A 21 5.08 -4.69 -4.50
N ILE A 22 6.06 -3.90 -5.00
CA ILE A 22 6.25 -3.68 -6.44
C ILE A 22 6.50 -5.00 -7.15
N TYR A 23 7.29 -5.90 -6.56
CA TYR A 23 7.54 -7.22 -7.13
C TYR A 23 6.23 -7.99 -7.36
N GLY A 24 5.34 -8.00 -6.37
CA GLY A 24 4.03 -8.65 -6.49
C GLY A 24 3.15 -8.01 -7.56
N PHE A 25 3.15 -6.68 -7.67
CA PHE A 25 2.38 -5.98 -8.71
C PHE A 25 2.91 -6.27 -10.12
N LEU A 26 4.23 -6.40 -10.29
CA LEU A 26 4.84 -6.74 -11.58
C LEU A 26 4.55 -8.19 -11.98
N GLN A 27 4.50 -9.12 -11.03
CA GLN A 27 4.14 -10.52 -11.29
C GLN A 27 2.67 -10.72 -11.61
N ASN A 28 1.79 -9.91 -11.01
CA ASN A 28 0.34 -10.00 -11.23
C ASN A 28 -0.24 -8.64 -11.66
N TRP A 29 0.11 -8.25 -12.89
CA TRP A 29 -0.31 -6.96 -13.46
C TRP A 29 -1.84 -6.83 -13.54
N ALA A 30 -2.56 -7.92 -13.83
CA ALA A 30 -4.02 -7.91 -13.89
C ALA A 30 -4.63 -7.52 -12.53
N ALA A 31 -4.16 -8.10 -11.43
CA ALA A 31 -4.59 -7.74 -10.08
C ALA A 31 -4.19 -6.31 -9.71
N ALA A 32 -3.00 -5.86 -10.11
CA ALA A 32 -2.56 -4.48 -9.90
C ALA A 32 -3.52 -3.46 -10.55
N LYS A 33 -3.96 -3.74 -11.79
CA LYS A 33 -4.94 -2.91 -12.50
C LYS A 33 -6.31 -2.90 -11.86
N GLN A 34 -6.81 -4.07 -11.45
CA GLN A 34 -8.10 -4.16 -10.76
C GLN A 34 -8.07 -3.38 -9.45
N THR A 35 -6.97 -3.47 -8.71
CA THR A 35 -6.75 -2.69 -7.48
C THR A 35 -6.76 -1.19 -7.77
N ALA A 36 -6.07 -0.75 -8.82
CA ALA A 36 -6.03 0.66 -9.22
C ALA A 36 -7.42 1.19 -9.61
N LEU A 37 -8.23 0.39 -10.31
CA LEU A 37 -9.58 0.78 -10.74
C LEU A 37 -10.54 1.07 -9.57
N LEU A 38 -10.24 0.59 -8.36
CA LEU A 38 -11.03 0.90 -7.16
C LEU A 38 -10.86 2.34 -6.67
N LEU A 39 -9.75 2.99 -7.02
CA LEU A 39 -9.52 4.40 -6.72
C LEU A 39 -10.13 5.30 -7.78
N TYR A 40 -9.90 4.98 -9.04
CA TYR A 40 -10.49 5.70 -10.16
C TYR A 40 -10.89 4.72 -11.28
N PRO A 41 -12.16 4.67 -11.71
CA PRO A 41 -12.65 3.59 -12.59
C PRO A 41 -12.30 3.77 -14.08
N ARG A 42 -11.31 4.61 -14.42
CA ARG A 42 -10.89 4.87 -15.81
C ARG A 42 -9.38 4.76 -15.95
N TYR A 43 -8.90 4.17 -17.05
CA TYR A 43 -7.47 4.03 -17.37
C TYR A 43 -6.67 3.20 -16.33
N GLY A 44 -7.05 1.93 -16.16
CA GLY A 44 -6.42 1.03 -15.18
C GLY A 44 -4.90 0.83 -15.37
N ASP A 45 -4.42 0.71 -16.61
CA ASP A 45 -2.98 0.58 -16.88
C ASP A 45 -2.19 1.83 -16.42
N PHE A 46 -2.68 3.02 -16.77
CA PHE A 46 -2.03 4.28 -16.38
C PHE A 46 -1.95 4.44 -14.86
N GLN A 47 -3.01 4.09 -14.15
CA GLN A 47 -3.02 4.20 -12.69
C GLN A 47 -2.14 3.16 -12.00
N ALA A 48 -2.10 1.92 -12.50
CA ALA A 48 -1.19 0.91 -11.95
C ALA A 48 0.28 1.35 -12.11
N ILE A 49 0.62 1.95 -13.26
CA ILE A 49 1.93 2.55 -13.50
C ILE A 49 2.17 3.72 -12.52
N LEU A 50 1.23 4.65 -12.40
CA LEU A 50 1.34 5.80 -11.51
C LEU A 50 1.52 5.38 -10.05
N MET A 51 0.79 4.36 -9.59
CA MET A 51 0.92 3.78 -8.26
C MET A 51 2.36 3.31 -8.01
N ILE A 52 2.95 2.54 -8.94
CA ILE A 52 4.34 2.07 -8.83
C ILE A 52 5.33 3.24 -8.84
N ILE A 53 5.13 4.22 -9.72
CA ILE A 53 5.98 5.43 -9.76
C ILE A 53 5.94 6.14 -8.41
N VAL A 54 4.75 6.34 -7.83
CA VAL A 54 4.58 6.98 -6.51
C VAL A 54 5.29 6.17 -5.43
N MET A 55 5.18 4.84 -5.42
CA MET A 55 5.90 3.98 -4.47
C MET A 55 7.42 4.16 -4.57
N ILE A 56 7.97 4.23 -5.79
CA ILE A 56 9.40 4.47 -6.02
C ILE A 56 9.81 5.85 -5.54
N VAL A 57 9.04 6.89 -5.88
CA VAL A 57 9.32 8.28 -5.47
C VAL A 57 9.30 8.41 -3.94
N ILE A 58 8.29 7.85 -3.26
CA ILE A 58 8.24 7.82 -1.79
C ILE A 58 9.49 7.12 -1.24
N SER A 59 9.82 5.94 -1.77
CA SER A 59 10.95 5.13 -1.29
C SER A 59 12.26 5.88 -1.39
N ILE A 60 12.56 6.50 -2.54
CA ILE A 60 13.77 7.28 -2.76
C ILE A 60 13.79 8.52 -1.87
N SER A 61 12.67 9.25 -1.80
CA SER A 61 12.55 10.48 -1.01
C SER A 61 12.83 10.22 0.46
N ILE A 62 12.24 9.17 1.04
CA ILE A 62 12.44 8.82 2.44
C ILE A 62 13.79 8.17 2.70
N LEU A 63 14.23 7.23 1.85
CA LEU A 63 15.49 6.50 2.02
C LEU A 63 16.69 7.45 2.08
N PHE A 64 16.78 8.35 1.10
CA PHE A 64 17.90 9.29 0.99
C PHE A 64 17.64 10.61 1.72
N GLY A 65 16.44 10.80 2.28
CA GLY A 65 16.04 12.05 2.93
C GLY A 65 16.01 13.25 1.97
N ILE A 66 15.68 13.02 0.70
CA ILE A 66 15.54 14.07 -0.32
C ILE A 66 14.05 14.45 -0.37
N TYR A 67 13.70 15.69 -0.07
CA TYR A 67 12.32 16.16 0.09
C TYR A 67 11.51 15.39 1.14
N GLY A 68 12.11 15.05 2.29
CA GLY A 68 11.54 14.14 3.29
C GLY A 68 10.13 14.51 3.78
N HIS A 69 9.84 15.80 3.96
CA HIS A 69 8.49 16.28 4.32
C HIS A 69 7.46 16.00 3.23
N ILE A 70 7.82 16.27 1.97
CA ILE A 70 6.95 16.04 0.80
C ILE A 70 6.78 14.54 0.58
N GLY A 71 7.84 13.75 0.71
CA GLY A 71 7.78 12.29 0.68
C GLY A 71 6.84 11.74 1.75
N GLY A 72 6.90 12.29 2.97
CA GLY A 72 5.98 11.96 4.06
C GLY A 72 4.52 12.30 3.73
N LEU A 73 4.24 13.48 3.16
CA LEU A 73 2.89 13.85 2.73
C LEU A 73 2.35 12.93 1.64
N ILE A 74 3.14 12.65 0.61
CA ILE A 74 2.74 11.76 -0.49
C ILE A 74 2.49 10.35 0.05
N ALA A 75 3.38 9.84 0.92
CA ALA A 75 3.22 8.54 1.57
C ALA A 75 1.98 8.48 2.46
N LEU A 76 1.66 9.55 3.18
CA LEU A 76 0.46 9.65 4.00
C LEU A 76 -0.79 9.50 3.13
N ILE A 77 -0.92 10.31 2.07
CA ILE A 77 -2.06 10.25 1.16
C ILE A 77 -2.16 8.86 0.53
N TYR A 78 -1.03 8.32 0.06
CA TYR A 78 -0.97 6.99 -0.54
C TYR A 78 -1.47 5.91 0.41
N CYS A 79 -1.02 5.91 1.67
CA CYS A 79 -1.45 4.94 2.66
C CYS A 79 -2.94 5.08 3.02
N LEU A 80 -3.47 6.29 3.16
CA LEU A 80 -4.89 6.52 3.40
C LEU A 80 -5.77 5.99 2.26
N LEU A 81 -5.35 6.22 1.00
CA LEU A 81 -5.99 5.63 -0.16
C LEU A 81 -5.89 4.09 -0.14
N GLY A 82 -4.73 3.55 0.23
CA GLY A 82 -4.53 2.11 0.39
C GLY A 82 -5.44 1.46 1.45
N ILE A 83 -5.72 2.15 2.57
CA ILE A 83 -6.70 1.68 3.57
C ILE A 83 -8.07 1.53 2.92
N ARG A 84 -8.54 2.57 2.22
CA ARG A 84 -9.83 2.54 1.53
C ARG A 84 -9.92 1.40 0.53
N VAL A 85 -8.88 1.19 -0.29
CA VAL A 85 -8.83 0.13 -1.30
C VAL A 85 -8.89 -1.25 -0.66
N HIS A 86 -8.10 -1.51 0.37
CA HIS A 86 -8.10 -2.80 1.03
C HIS A 86 -9.42 -3.09 1.74
N LEU A 87 -10.04 -2.10 2.40
CA LEU A 87 -11.38 -2.28 2.98
C LEU A 87 -12.44 -2.54 1.91
N ALA A 88 -12.35 -1.88 0.75
CA ALA A 88 -13.25 -2.15 -0.38
C ALA A 88 -13.09 -3.57 -0.93
N LEU A 89 -11.85 -4.06 -1.07
CA LEU A 89 -11.56 -5.44 -1.51
C LEU A 89 -12.06 -6.48 -0.49
N ALA A 90 -11.84 -6.24 0.81
CA ALA A 90 -12.37 -7.09 1.86
C ALA A 90 -13.91 -7.16 1.83
N HIS A 91 -14.57 -6.01 1.59
CA HIS A 91 -16.02 -5.96 1.43
C HIS A 91 -16.48 -6.73 0.19
N GLN A 92 -15.84 -6.53 -0.97
CA GLN A 92 -16.17 -7.25 -2.21
C GLN A 92 -16.09 -8.76 -2.05
N LEU A 93 -15.07 -9.27 -1.36
CA LEU A 93 -14.93 -10.70 -1.05
C LEU A 93 -16.07 -11.21 -0.15
N ASN A 94 -16.43 -10.43 0.88
CA ASN A 94 -17.51 -10.80 1.79
C ASN A 94 -18.91 -10.71 1.16
N THR A 95 -19.07 -9.95 0.08
CA THR A 95 -20.32 -9.83 -0.68
C THR A 95 -20.33 -10.64 -1.98
N ALA A 96 -19.24 -11.36 -2.29
CA ALA A 96 -19.16 -12.17 -3.49
C ALA A 96 -20.18 -13.29 -3.43
N GLN A 97 -20.93 -13.48 -4.52
CA GLN A 97 -21.92 -14.54 -4.66
C GLN A 97 -21.61 -15.35 -5.90
N LEU A 98 -21.78 -16.67 -5.80
CA LEU A 98 -21.72 -17.55 -6.96
C LEU A 98 -23.04 -17.49 -7.75
N SER A 99 -23.00 -17.99 -8.98
CA SER A 99 -24.22 -18.16 -9.76
C SER A 99 -25.14 -19.20 -9.11
N ASN A 100 -26.43 -19.13 -9.40
CA ASN A 100 -27.42 -20.11 -8.91
C ASN A 100 -27.19 -21.55 -9.42
N GLN A 101 -26.23 -21.75 -10.31
CA GLN A 101 -25.84 -23.06 -10.86
C GLN A 101 -24.63 -23.67 -10.14
N ALA A 102 -24.00 -22.94 -9.21
CA ALA A 102 -22.83 -23.39 -8.50
C ALA A 102 -23.15 -24.52 -7.52
N THR A 103 -22.19 -25.44 -7.36
CA THR A 103 -22.35 -26.56 -6.43
C THR A 103 -22.12 -26.12 -4.98
N ALA A 104 -22.56 -26.94 -4.03
CA ALA A 104 -22.25 -26.70 -2.61
C ALA A 104 -20.73 -26.73 -2.33
N ALA A 105 -19.96 -27.49 -3.10
CA ALA A 105 -18.50 -27.52 -3.01
C ALA A 105 -17.88 -26.18 -3.47
N ASP A 106 -18.38 -25.60 -4.57
CA ASP A 106 -17.93 -24.28 -5.04
C ASP A 106 -18.22 -23.20 -4.00
N GLN A 107 -19.39 -23.26 -3.37
CA GLN A 107 -19.78 -22.32 -2.31
C GLN A 107 -18.87 -22.43 -1.09
N ALA A 108 -18.47 -23.64 -0.70
CA ALA A 108 -17.52 -23.85 0.39
C ALA A 108 -16.15 -23.24 0.06
N VAL A 109 -15.64 -23.46 -1.16
CA VAL A 109 -14.37 -22.89 -1.63
C VAL A 109 -14.43 -21.36 -1.65
N LEU A 110 -15.51 -20.76 -2.15
CA LEU A 110 -15.67 -19.30 -2.14
C LEU A 110 -15.68 -18.76 -0.71
N THR A 111 -16.39 -19.42 0.21
CA THR A 111 -16.50 -18.99 1.60
C THR A 111 -15.13 -18.99 2.29
N GLU A 112 -14.34 -20.04 2.09
CA GLU A 112 -12.98 -20.13 2.63
C GLU A 112 -12.04 -19.09 1.99
N ALA A 113 -12.07 -18.96 0.67
CA ALA A 113 -11.26 -17.97 -0.05
C ALA A 113 -11.61 -16.53 0.36
N ALA A 114 -12.91 -16.24 0.56
CA ALA A 114 -13.37 -14.94 1.03
C ALA A 114 -12.90 -14.67 2.46
N ALA A 115 -12.96 -15.65 3.36
CA ALA A 115 -12.48 -15.50 4.73
C ALA A 115 -10.98 -15.18 4.79
N ILE A 116 -10.15 -15.95 4.07
CA ILE A 116 -8.70 -15.75 4.00
C ILE A 116 -8.37 -14.41 3.35
N GLY A 117 -8.99 -14.11 2.20
CA GLY A 117 -8.78 -12.86 1.47
C GLY A 117 -9.20 -11.63 2.28
N SER A 118 -10.31 -11.71 3.00
CA SER A 118 -10.82 -10.62 3.85
C SER A 118 -9.84 -10.32 4.99
N VAL A 119 -9.35 -11.35 5.69
CA VAL A 119 -8.32 -11.17 6.73
C VAL A 119 -7.05 -10.55 6.14
N GLY A 120 -6.59 -11.03 4.98
CA GLY A 120 -5.41 -10.48 4.29
C GLY A 120 -5.54 -9.00 3.93
N HIS A 121 -6.71 -8.56 3.49
CA HIS A 121 -6.96 -7.16 3.18
C HIS A 121 -7.18 -6.29 4.42
N VAL A 122 -7.91 -6.76 5.44
CA VAL A 122 -8.08 -6.02 6.70
C VAL A 122 -6.74 -5.80 7.39
N THR A 123 -5.89 -6.82 7.47
CA THR A 123 -4.53 -6.68 8.02
C THR A 123 -3.65 -5.74 7.18
N SER A 124 -3.77 -5.79 5.85
CA SER A 124 -3.08 -4.83 4.97
C SER A 124 -3.56 -3.38 5.18
N ALA A 125 -4.84 -3.18 5.46
CA ALA A 125 -5.39 -1.87 5.82
C ALA A 125 -4.82 -1.38 7.17
N GLN A 126 -4.77 -2.25 8.19
CA GLN A 126 -4.16 -1.92 9.48
C GLN A 126 -2.67 -1.56 9.35
N LYS A 127 -1.92 -2.30 8.53
CA LYS A 127 -0.53 -1.97 8.18
C LYS A 127 -0.43 -0.57 7.58
N ASN A 128 -1.28 -0.25 6.60
CA ASN A 128 -1.28 1.07 5.97
C ASN A 128 -1.66 2.20 6.96
N LEU A 129 -2.49 1.92 7.98
CA LEU A 129 -2.77 2.88 9.05
C LEU A 129 -1.51 3.20 9.88
N VAL A 130 -0.74 2.18 10.25
CA VAL A 130 0.52 2.37 10.98
C VAL A 130 1.53 3.13 10.13
N ILE A 131 1.67 2.76 8.85
CA ILE A 131 2.56 3.46 7.92
C ILE A 131 2.10 4.92 7.75
N ALA A 132 0.79 5.18 7.62
CA ALA A 132 0.26 6.54 7.55
C ALA A 132 0.63 7.38 8.78
N ALA A 133 0.58 6.83 9.99
CA ALA A 133 1.00 7.54 11.19
C ALA A 133 2.50 7.91 11.15
N ILE A 134 3.35 6.99 10.67
CA ILE A 134 4.79 7.24 10.48
C ILE A 134 5.02 8.27 9.35
N SER A 135 4.27 8.18 8.26
CA SER A 135 4.29 9.16 7.16
C SER A 135 3.93 10.56 7.64
N PHE A 136 2.93 10.67 8.51
CA PHE A 136 2.54 11.94 9.14
C PHE A 136 3.67 12.50 10.02
N PHE A 137 4.35 11.64 10.77
CA PHE A 137 5.55 12.03 11.51
C PHE A 137 6.66 12.56 10.59
N PHE A 138 6.96 11.89 9.47
CA PHE A 138 7.93 12.39 8.48
C PHE A 138 7.50 13.66 7.78
N MET A 139 6.19 13.84 7.53
CA MET A 139 5.65 15.07 6.97
C MET A 139 5.91 16.26 7.89
N LEU A 140 5.81 16.07 9.21
CA LEU A 140 5.98 17.15 10.20
C LEU A 140 7.45 17.42 10.54
N LEU A 141 8.25 16.38 10.78
CA LEU A 141 9.61 16.52 11.31
C LEU A 141 10.71 16.21 10.29
N GLY A 142 10.34 15.86 9.06
CA GLY A 142 11.26 15.38 8.06
C GLY A 142 11.75 13.97 8.39
N THR A 143 12.83 13.58 7.72
CA THR A 143 13.35 12.20 7.82
C THR A 143 14.59 12.10 8.71
N GLY A 144 14.91 13.13 9.50
CA GLY A 144 16.05 13.14 10.42
C GLY A 144 17.38 13.62 9.81
N PRO A 145 18.52 13.37 10.47
CA PRO A 145 19.83 13.90 10.10
C PRO A 145 20.23 13.61 8.65
N PHE A 146 20.97 14.52 8.01
CA PHE A 146 21.41 14.42 6.60
C PHE A 146 20.27 14.43 5.57
N SER A 147 19.05 14.80 5.95
CA SER A 147 17.97 15.11 5.01
C SER A 147 18.29 16.42 4.28
N MET A 148 18.30 16.42 2.95
CA MET A 148 18.75 17.57 2.13
C MET A 148 17.70 18.68 1.96
N THR A 149 16.65 18.69 2.78
CA THR A 149 15.50 19.62 2.65
C THR A 149 14.73 19.80 3.97
N GLY A 150 15.41 19.59 5.11
CA GLY A 150 14.84 19.91 6.42
C GLY A 150 14.58 21.40 6.58
#